data_AF-A0A9W7E3Y5-F1
#
_entry.id   AF-A0A9W7E3Y5-F1
#
_cell.length_a   1.000
_cell.length_b   1.000
_cell.length_c   1.000
_cell.angle_alpha   90.00
_cell.angle_beta   90.00
_cell.angle_gamma   90.00
#
_symmetry.space_group_name_H-M   'P 1'
#
loop_
_entity.id
_entity.type
_entity.pdbx_description
1 polymer ?
#
loop_
_entity_poly.entity_id
_entity_poly.type
_entity_poly.pdbx_seq_one_letter_code
_entity_poly.pdbx_strand_id
1 'polypeptide(L)'
;MEARLANALAQYSDALAHVGSAPNTQYADYVARLKTFELHLWFGKPAQLSPPACARLGWACSSEDMLSCAKCGSHLCVKIEESLPEDETDSLVAEFTKQLSWAHSSSCSWRFTSNPSSHSSFPEAQTTLQATTKRMEALASATNAIGGTDLNVSASAVMKFLSENPRVLDFPSNFPDSIVALGICGWEPLSYDPLDVSDDSGDSDATATAVTTALECQHCGIRANLSLANNTSDLPPPAKKSRLSIDTAPPSSPPSASLPPFDPIESHRYYCPVVTSDENEDQNAGWKMCCKNLQVPPPLCSTKDILEKAKDVIELVH
;
A
#
# COMPACT_ATOMS: atom_id res chain seq x y z
N MET A 1 -22.01 39.89 -8.51
CA MET A 1 -20.73 39.31 -8.04
C MET A 1 -20.84 37.79 -8.00
N GLU A 2 -21.92 37.26 -7.41
CA GLU A 2 -22.26 35.84 -7.35
C GLU A 2 -22.37 35.16 -8.73
N ALA A 3 -22.99 35.80 -9.73
CA ALA A 3 -23.07 35.24 -11.08
C ALA A 3 -21.70 35.07 -11.77
N ARG A 4 -20.71 35.89 -11.41
CA ARG A 4 -19.33 35.75 -11.92
C ARG A 4 -18.57 34.64 -11.21
N LEU A 5 -18.82 34.46 -9.92
CA LEU A 5 -18.24 33.36 -9.13
C LEU A 5 -18.82 32.00 -9.56
N ALA A 6 -20.14 31.92 -9.77
CA ALA A 6 -20.80 30.72 -10.27
C ALA A 6 -20.33 30.35 -11.68
N ASN A 7 -20.14 31.35 -12.56
CA ASN A 7 -19.60 31.10 -13.90
C ASN A 7 -18.11 30.69 -13.86
N ALA A 8 -17.31 31.24 -12.95
CA ALA A 8 -15.92 30.81 -12.74
C ALA A 8 -15.82 29.38 -12.18
N LEU A 9 -16.71 28.99 -11.26
CA LEU A 9 -16.79 27.64 -10.71
C LEU A 9 -17.30 26.62 -11.75
N ALA A 10 -18.27 27.02 -12.58
CA ALA A 10 -18.75 26.18 -13.68
C ALA A 10 -17.67 25.98 -14.75
N GLN A 11 -16.95 27.05 -15.13
CA GLN A 11 -15.81 26.96 -16.05
C GLN A 11 -14.66 26.13 -15.47
N TYR A 12 -14.44 26.18 -14.16
CA TYR A 12 -13.46 25.34 -13.47
C TYR A 12 -13.90 23.87 -13.44
N SER A 13 -15.19 23.59 -13.21
CA SER A 13 -15.76 22.24 -13.25
C SER A 13 -15.75 21.64 -14.66
N ASP A 14 -16.04 22.44 -15.69
CA ASP A 14 -15.98 22.01 -17.09
C ASP A 14 -14.53 21.79 -17.55
N ALA A 15 -13.58 22.60 -17.07
CA ALA A 15 -12.16 22.37 -17.29
C ALA A 15 -11.69 21.05 -16.64
N LEU A 16 -12.23 20.68 -15.47
CA LEU A 16 -11.97 19.39 -14.84
C LEU A 16 -12.64 18.22 -15.59
N ALA A 17 -13.81 18.45 -16.21
CA ALA A 17 -14.55 17.43 -16.95
C ALA A 17 -14.00 17.16 -18.36
N HIS A 18 -13.27 18.10 -18.97
CA HIS A 18 -12.60 17.93 -20.27
C HIS A 18 -11.15 17.43 -20.18
N VAL A 19 -10.60 17.31 -18.98
CA VAL A 19 -9.36 16.54 -18.77
C VAL A 19 -9.75 15.07 -18.69
N GLY A 20 -9.89 14.42 -19.86
CA GLY A 20 -9.71 12.97 -19.93
C GLY A 20 -8.44 12.65 -19.15
N SER A 21 -8.51 11.74 -18.17
CA SER A 21 -7.52 11.60 -17.10
C SER A 21 -6.12 11.83 -17.67
N ALA A 22 -5.43 12.87 -17.20
CA ALA A 22 -4.10 13.17 -17.71
C ALA A 22 -3.29 11.86 -17.68
N PRO A 23 -2.50 11.53 -18.73
CA PRO A 23 -1.93 10.19 -18.91
C PRO A 23 -1.06 9.67 -17.74
N ASN A 24 -0.78 10.51 -16.74
CA ASN A 24 0.05 10.21 -15.57
C ASN A 24 -0.73 10.15 -14.24
N THR A 25 -2.08 10.17 -14.28
CA THR A 25 -2.94 10.05 -13.07
C THR A 25 -3.47 8.65 -12.84
N GLN A 26 -2.97 7.64 -13.55
CA GLN A 26 -3.37 6.26 -13.32
C GLN A 26 -2.84 5.75 -11.98
N TYR A 27 -3.51 4.74 -11.41
CA TYR A 27 -3.08 4.13 -10.15
C TYR A 27 -1.69 3.49 -10.28
N ALA A 28 -1.41 2.85 -11.42
CA ALA A 28 -0.09 2.27 -11.70
C ALA A 28 1.04 3.31 -11.66
N ASP A 29 0.84 4.49 -12.26
CA ASP A 29 1.84 5.56 -12.24
C ASP A 29 2.07 6.12 -10.82
N TYR A 30 0.99 6.19 -10.03
CA TYR A 30 1.08 6.59 -8.63
C TYR A 30 1.90 5.60 -7.81
N VAL A 31 1.63 4.29 -7.96
CA VAL A 31 2.40 3.22 -7.30
C VAL A 31 3.86 3.23 -7.79
N ALA A 32 4.11 3.45 -9.07
CA ALA A 32 5.48 3.56 -9.61
C ALA A 32 6.27 4.69 -8.93
N ARG A 33 5.64 5.84 -8.68
CA ARG A 33 6.27 6.92 -7.91
C ARG A 33 6.46 6.55 -6.44
N LEU A 34 5.49 5.91 -5.78
CA LEU A 34 5.64 5.44 -4.40
C LEU A 34 6.84 4.50 -4.22
N LYS A 35 7.11 3.63 -5.19
CA LYS A 35 8.23 2.67 -5.15
C LYS A 35 9.61 3.35 -5.07
N THR A 36 9.72 4.60 -5.51
CA THR A 36 10.99 5.35 -5.48
C THR A 36 11.39 5.84 -4.08
N PHE A 37 10.46 5.84 -3.13
CA PHE A 37 10.71 6.33 -1.77
C PHE A 37 11.30 5.22 -0.89
N GLU A 38 12.60 5.04 -0.94
CA GLU A 38 13.34 4.19 0.00
C GLU A 38 13.53 4.93 1.33
N LEU A 39 13.49 4.24 2.47
CA LEU A 39 13.49 4.93 3.76
C LEU A 39 14.83 5.60 4.05
N HIS A 40 15.96 5.07 3.59
CA HIS A 40 17.23 5.81 3.65
C HIS A 40 17.29 7.07 2.76
N LEU A 41 16.43 7.21 1.75
CA LEU A 41 16.39 8.40 0.87
C LEU A 41 15.36 9.44 1.34
N TRP A 42 14.31 9.01 2.04
CA TRP A 42 13.19 9.86 2.45
C TRP A 42 12.84 9.67 3.93
N PHE A 43 13.86 9.69 4.77
CA PHE A 43 13.74 9.42 6.20
C PHE A 43 13.10 10.60 6.96
N GLY A 44 12.36 10.28 8.04
CA GLY A 44 11.95 11.26 9.05
C GLY A 44 10.98 12.36 8.59
N LYS A 45 10.38 12.24 7.40
CA LYS A 45 9.49 13.27 6.87
C LYS A 45 8.12 13.26 7.56
N PRO A 46 7.55 14.44 7.88
CA PRO A 46 6.23 14.54 8.50
C PRO A 46 5.12 14.13 7.51
N ALA A 47 3.92 13.89 8.03
CA ALA A 47 2.80 13.33 7.26
C ALA A 47 2.44 14.12 5.99
N GLN A 48 2.57 15.45 6.04
CA GLN A 48 2.32 16.37 4.93
C GLN A 48 3.33 16.23 3.78
N LEU A 49 4.49 15.63 4.07
CA LEU A 49 5.59 15.34 3.14
C LEU A 49 5.85 13.83 3.03
N SER A 50 4.85 13.02 3.40
CA SER A 50 4.92 11.56 3.27
C SER A 50 5.01 11.13 1.80
N PRO A 51 5.55 9.94 1.51
CA PRO A 51 5.62 9.42 0.14
C PRO A 51 4.27 9.46 -0.62
N PRO A 52 3.11 9.11 -0.03
CA PRO A 52 1.82 9.31 -0.69
C PRO A 52 1.50 10.77 -1.01
N ALA A 53 1.78 11.71 -0.09
CA ALA A 53 1.54 13.13 -0.32
C ALA A 53 2.36 13.66 -1.50
N CYS A 54 3.64 13.29 -1.57
CA CYS A 54 4.53 13.65 -2.68
C CYS A 54 4.12 12.96 -3.99
N ALA A 55 3.90 11.64 -3.98
CA ALA A 55 3.55 10.86 -5.15
C ALA A 55 2.22 11.30 -5.78
N ARG A 56 1.22 11.68 -4.97
CA ARG A 56 -0.06 12.22 -5.46
C ARG A 56 0.09 13.52 -6.24
N LEU A 57 1.12 14.30 -5.95
CA LEU A 57 1.45 15.56 -6.64
C LEU A 57 2.49 15.36 -7.74
N GLY A 58 2.75 14.11 -8.16
CA GLY A 58 3.60 13.83 -9.32
C GLY A 58 5.09 13.76 -9.03
N TRP A 59 5.48 13.71 -7.76
CA TRP A 59 6.87 13.61 -7.33
C TRP A 59 7.30 12.16 -7.11
N ALA A 60 8.50 11.83 -7.56
CA ALA A 60 9.24 10.61 -7.23
C ALA A 60 10.50 11.00 -6.45
N CYS A 61 10.94 10.19 -5.50
CA CYS A 61 12.21 10.39 -4.82
C CYS A 61 13.36 9.99 -5.78
N SER A 62 14.33 10.88 -5.97
CA SER A 62 15.47 10.65 -6.87
C SER A 62 16.81 10.49 -6.16
N SER A 63 16.92 11.02 -4.95
CA SER A 63 18.08 10.89 -4.06
C SER A 63 17.67 11.31 -2.65
N GLU A 64 18.60 11.24 -1.69
CA GLU A 64 18.39 11.71 -0.32
C GLU A 64 17.78 13.11 -0.30
N ASP A 65 16.61 13.22 0.32
CA ASP A 65 15.82 14.45 0.46
C ASP A 65 15.50 15.15 -0.86
N MET A 66 15.57 14.46 -2.01
CA MET A 66 15.31 15.03 -3.33
C MET A 66 14.12 14.38 -4.01
N LEU A 67 13.21 15.23 -4.48
CA LEU A 67 12.11 14.86 -5.35
C LEU A 67 12.40 15.26 -6.79
N SER A 68 11.90 14.49 -7.73
CA SER A 68 11.92 14.76 -9.16
C SER A 68 10.54 14.51 -9.77
N CYS A 69 10.15 15.36 -10.72
CA CYS A 69 8.91 15.16 -11.47
C CYS A 69 9.22 14.55 -12.84
N ALA A 70 8.79 13.31 -13.07
CA ALA A 70 8.98 12.62 -14.35
C ALA A 70 8.37 13.34 -15.57
N LYS A 71 7.38 14.22 -15.35
CA LYS A 71 6.69 14.95 -16.43
C LYS A 71 7.43 16.23 -16.86
N CYS A 72 7.94 17.03 -15.91
CA CYS A 72 8.55 18.33 -16.21
C CYS A 72 10.03 18.43 -15.87
N GLY A 73 10.63 17.41 -15.25
CA GLY A 73 12.03 17.38 -14.87
C GLY A 73 12.40 18.34 -13.72
N SER A 74 11.43 19.01 -13.10
CA SER A 74 11.68 19.84 -11.92
C SER A 74 12.16 18.97 -10.75
N HIS A 75 13.01 19.57 -9.91
CA HIS A 75 13.52 18.97 -8.69
C HIS A 75 13.15 19.82 -7.48
N LEU A 76 12.96 19.18 -6.33
CA LEU A 76 12.68 19.84 -5.06
C LEU A 76 13.44 19.14 -3.94
N CYS A 77 14.35 19.87 -3.28
CA CYS A 77 15.11 19.37 -2.14
C CYS A 77 14.40 19.73 -0.82
N VAL A 78 14.00 18.71 -0.05
CA VAL A 78 13.20 18.84 1.17
C VAL A 78 14.06 18.43 2.37
N LYS A 79 14.96 19.32 2.79
CA LYS A 79 15.78 19.12 3.98
C LYS A 79 15.13 19.79 5.19
N ILE A 80 14.96 19.02 6.26
CA ILE A 80 14.43 19.48 7.54
C ILE A 80 15.39 18.95 8.59
N GLU A 81 16.12 19.84 9.26
CA GLU A 81 17.09 19.46 10.29
C GLU A 81 16.38 19.12 11.60
N GLU A 82 16.73 18.00 12.24
CA GLU A 82 16.11 17.56 13.50
C GLU A 82 16.35 18.53 14.68
N SER A 83 17.37 19.38 14.59
CA SER A 83 17.72 20.37 15.62
C SER A 83 16.86 21.64 15.58
N LEU A 84 16.01 21.80 14.57
CA LEU A 84 15.18 23.01 14.44
C LEU A 84 14.11 23.07 15.53
N PRO A 85 13.79 24.26 16.05
CA PRO A 85 12.61 24.49 16.86
C PRO A 85 11.33 24.03 16.16
N GLU A 86 10.31 23.66 16.93
CA GLU A 86 9.04 23.14 16.41
C GLU A 86 8.33 24.15 15.48
N ASP A 87 8.34 25.45 15.83
CA ASP A 87 7.72 26.52 15.04
C ASP A 87 8.45 26.78 13.70
N GLU A 88 9.78 26.67 13.70
CA GLU A 88 10.57 26.74 12.47
C GLU A 88 10.35 25.51 11.59
N THR A 89 10.28 24.32 12.20
CA THR A 89 9.97 23.06 11.53
C THR A 89 8.60 23.12 10.86
N ASP A 90 7.56 23.54 11.59
CA ASP A 90 6.21 23.68 11.05
C ASP A 90 6.13 24.68 9.90
N SER A 91 6.87 25.79 10.02
CA SER A 91 6.97 26.80 8.96
C SER A 91 7.63 26.25 7.69
N LEU A 92 8.71 25.48 7.83
CA LEU A 92 9.37 24.79 6.71
C LEU A 92 8.48 23.73 6.08
N VAL A 93 7.79 22.93 6.90
CA VAL A 93 6.84 21.91 6.42
C VAL A 93 5.74 22.57 5.61
N ALA A 94 5.14 23.64 6.13
CA ALA A 94 4.10 24.39 5.42
C ALA A 94 4.61 24.97 4.08
N GLU A 95 5.86 25.42 4.03
CA GLU A 95 6.46 25.92 2.80
C GLU A 95 6.72 24.79 1.79
N PHE A 96 7.32 23.68 2.21
CA PHE A 96 7.55 22.53 1.33
C PHE A 96 6.23 21.93 0.83
N THR A 97 5.19 21.85 1.67
CA THR A 97 3.86 21.40 1.26
C THR A 97 3.28 22.28 0.15
N LYS A 98 3.48 23.61 0.20
CA LYS A 98 3.10 24.50 -0.93
C LYS A 98 3.96 24.22 -2.15
N GLN A 99 5.26 24.03 -1.97
CA GLN A 99 6.19 23.76 -3.07
C GLN A 99 5.89 22.43 -3.78
N LEU A 100 5.29 21.44 -3.13
CA LEU A 100 4.82 20.24 -3.82
C LEU A 100 3.86 20.57 -4.98
N SER A 101 3.07 21.64 -4.91
CA SER A 101 2.23 22.07 -6.03
C SER A 101 2.93 23.06 -6.96
N TRP A 102 3.82 23.92 -6.45
CA TRP A 102 4.33 25.07 -7.20
C TRP A 102 5.76 24.92 -7.75
N ALA A 103 6.57 24.01 -7.21
CA ALA A 103 7.96 23.80 -7.64
C ALA A 103 8.09 23.09 -9.01
N HIS A 104 6.98 22.65 -9.61
CA HIS A 104 6.96 22.21 -11.00
C HIS A 104 7.19 23.38 -11.97
N SER A 105 7.65 23.06 -13.19
CA SER A 105 7.62 23.99 -14.33
C SER A 105 6.22 24.57 -14.56
N SER A 106 6.15 25.80 -15.09
CA SER A 106 4.90 26.55 -15.26
C SER A 106 3.88 25.88 -16.16
N SER A 107 4.31 25.06 -17.12
CA SER A 107 3.47 24.28 -18.03
C SER A 107 3.14 22.87 -17.53
N CYS A 108 3.61 22.48 -16.34
CA CYS A 108 3.35 21.14 -15.81
C CYS A 108 1.93 21.03 -15.26
N SER A 109 1.19 20.00 -15.67
CA SER A 109 -0.18 19.77 -15.20
C SER A 109 -0.26 19.52 -13.69
N TRP A 110 0.77 18.95 -13.07
CA TRP A 110 0.81 18.67 -11.64
C TRP A 110 0.66 19.91 -10.75
N ARG A 111 0.86 21.12 -11.29
CA ARG A 111 0.54 22.37 -10.58
C ARG A 111 -0.94 22.52 -10.24
N PHE A 112 -1.80 21.90 -11.03
CA PHE A 112 -3.26 22.07 -10.96
C PHE A 112 -3.99 20.73 -10.83
N THR A 113 -3.28 19.61 -10.91
CA THR A 113 -3.84 18.27 -10.86
C THR A 113 -3.14 17.44 -9.79
N SER A 114 -3.85 16.50 -9.18
CA SER A 114 -3.27 15.48 -8.30
C SER A 114 -3.91 14.13 -8.59
N ASN A 115 -3.29 13.03 -8.16
CA ASN A 115 -4.02 11.76 -8.09
C ASN A 115 -5.17 11.86 -7.09
N PRO A 116 -6.28 11.15 -7.34
CA PRO A 116 -7.37 11.03 -6.39
C PRO A 116 -6.85 10.62 -5.00
N SER A 117 -7.45 11.16 -3.94
CA SER A 117 -7.12 10.75 -2.56
C SER A 117 -7.36 9.26 -2.35
N SER A 118 -8.34 8.68 -3.05
CA SER A 118 -8.64 7.24 -3.02
C SER A 118 -7.47 6.35 -3.45
N HIS A 119 -6.47 6.86 -4.16
CA HIS A 119 -5.25 6.09 -4.46
C HIS A 119 -4.40 5.80 -3.21
N SER A 120 -4.54 6.60 -2.16
CA SER A 120 -3.87 6.38 -0.86
C SER A 120 -4.74 5.62 0.14
N SER A 121 -6.01 5.41 -0.18
CA SER A 121 -6.98 4.70 0.67
C SER A 121 -7.05 3.21 0.32
N PHE A 122 -7.58 2.42 1.25
CA PHE A 122 -7.82 1.00 0.99
C PHE A 122 -8.99 0.81 0.00
N PRO A 123 -8.92 -0.13 -0.96
CA PRO A 123 -9.97 -0.34 -1.95
C PRO A 123 -11.33 -0.75 -1.35
N GLU A 124 -12.40 -0.56 -2.13
CA GLU A 124 -13.75 -0.99 -1.77
C GLU A 124 -13.89 -2.51 -1.53
N ALA A 125 -14.95 -2.92 -0.83
CA ALA A 125 -15.14 -4.29 -0.38
C ALA A 125 -15.16 -5.34 -1.51
N GLN A 126 -15.86 -5.05 -2.62
CA GLN A 126 -16.03 -6.00 -3.71
C GLN A 126 -14.72 -6.24 -4.48
N THR A 127 -13.95 -5.18 -4.73
CA THR A 127 -12.63 -5.27 -5.36
C THR A 127 -11.63 -5.97 -4.43
N THR A 128 -11.78 -5.79 -3.12
CA THR A 128 -10.97 -6.45 -2.10
C THR A 128 -11.11 -7.97 -2.12
N LEU A 129 -12.31 -8.53 -2.20
CA LEU A 129 -12.51 -9.99 -2.18
C LEU A 129 -11.86 -10.66 -3.39
N GLN A 130 -12.17 -10.21 -4.60
CA GLN A 130 -11.61 -10.78 -5.83
C GLN A 130 -10.08 -10.66 -5.88
N ALA A 131 -9.55 -9.51 -5.49
CA ALA A 131 -8.10 -9.31 -5.45
C ALA A 131 -7.44 -10.23 -4.39
N THR A 132 -8.07 -10.41 -3.22
CA THR A 132 -7.58 -11.29 -2.16
C THR A 132 -7.55 -12.76 -2.61
N THR A 133 -8.63 -13.24 -3.23
CA THR A 133 -8.69 -14.58 -3.83
C THR A 133 -7.57 -14.80 -4.84
N LYS A 134 -7.42 -13.88 -5.80
CA LYS A 134 -6.39 -13.97 -6.83
C LYS A 134 -4.98 -14.01 -6.25
N ARG A 135 -4.71 -13.21 -5.21
CA ARG A 135 -3.42 -13.24 -4.51
C ARG A 135 -3.15 -14.58 -3.84
N MET A 136 -4.14 -15.15 -3.14
CA MET A 136 -4.02 -16.47 -2.51
C MET A 136 -3.74 -17.57 -3.54
N GLU A 137 -4.43 -17.56 -4.68
CA GLU A 137 -4.19 -18.51 -5.78
C GLU A 137 -2.78 -18.37 -6.37
N ALA A 138 -2.31 -17.13 -6.60
CA ALA A 138 -0.97 -16.86 -7.09
C ALA A 138 0.11 -17.33 -6.10
N LEU A 139 -0.07 -17.06 -4.81
CA LEU A 139 0.83 -17.49 -3.74
C LEU A 139 0.87 -19.02 -3.61
N ALA A 140 -0.30 -19.68 -3.67
CA ALA A 140 -0.38 -21.14 -3.64
C ALA A 140 0.33 -21.77 -4.84
N SER A 141 0.14 -21.21 -6.04
CA SER A 141 0.83 -21.64 -7.25
C SER A 141 2.36 -21.49 -7.12
N ALA A 142 2.82 -20.33 -6.64
CA ALA A 142 4.25 -20.07 -6.42
C ALA A 142 4.87 -21.01 -5.38
N THR A 143 4.14 -21.30 -4.29
CA THR A 143 4.61 -22.20 -3.22
C THR A 143 4.66 -23.66 -3.69
N ASN A 144 3.69 -24.09 -4.51
CA ASN A 144 3.68 -25.43 -5.09
C ASN A 144 4.84 -25.64 -6.07
N ALA A 145 5.25 -24.60 -6.80
CA ALA A 145 6.38 -24.68 -7.73
C ALA A 145 7.72 -25.02 -7.05
N ILE A 146 7.87 -24.71 -5.76
CA ILE A 146 9.06 -25.02 -4.94
C ILE A 146 8.91 -26.25 -4.04
N GLY A 147 7.96 -27.13 -4.34
CA GLY A 147 7.78 -28.37 -3.59
C GLY A 147 6.89 -28.25 -2.34
N GLY A 148 6.10 -27.18 -2.23
CA GLY A 148 5.03 -27.07 -1.22
C GLY A 148 5.54 -26.87 0.21
N THR A 149 6.68 -26.20 0.38
CA THR A 149 7.25 -25.92 1.70
C THR A 149 6.37 -24.94 2.49
N ASP A 150 6.16 -25.20 3.78
CA ASP A 150 5.54 -24.24 4.68
C ASP A 150 6.35 -22.93 4.71
N LEU A 151 5.70 -21.84 4.31
CA LEU A 151 6.30 -20.51 4.38
C LEU A 151 6.48 -20.09 5.84
N ASN A 152 7.65 -19.58 6.20
CA ASN A 152 7.95 -19.09 7.54
C ASN A 152 7.26 -17.74 7.80
N VAL A 153 5.94 -17.76 8.03
CA VAL A 153 5.06 -16.59 8.15
C VAL A 153 4.31 -16.60 9.49
N SER A 154 4.27 -15.46 10.17
CA SER A 154 3.48 -15.27 11.40
C SER A 154 2.01 -15.00 11.05
N ALA A 155 1.22 -16.07 10.92
CA ALA A 155 -0.20 -15.97 10.59
C ALA A 155 -1.11 -15.68 11.82
N SER A 156 -0.57 -15.83 13.04
CA SER A 156 -1.36 -15.90 14.28
C SER A 156 -2.31 -14.71 14.51
N ALA A 157 -1.87 -13.48 14.23
CA ALA A 157 -2.69 -12.28 14.43
C ALA A 157 -3.89 -12.24 13.47
N VAL A 158 -3.66 -12.55 12.19
CA VAL A 158 -4.71 -12.59 11.16
C VAL A 158 -5.70 -13.72 11.47
N MET A 159 -5.20 -14.91 11.77
CA MET A 159 -6.04 -16.07 12.06
C MET A 159 -6.87 -15.88 13.34
N LYS A 160 -6.29 -15.27 14.38
CA LYS A 160 -7.04 -14.88 15.58
C LYS A 160 -8.18 -13.94 15.23
N PHE A 161 -7.90 -12.88 14.45
CA PHE A 161 -8.93 -11.92 14.04
C PHE A 161 -10.05 -12.58 13.22
N LEU A 162 -9.71 -13.50 12.30
CA LEU A 162 -10.69 -14.29 11.55
C LEU A 162 -11.56 -15.15 12.48
N SER A 163 -10.96 -15.81 13.47
CA SER A 163 -11.69 -16.66 14.43
C SER A 163 -12.66 -15.88 15.33
N GLU A 164 -12.33 -14.62 15.64
CA GLU A 164 -13.18 -13.70 16.41
C GLU A 164 -14.27 -13.05 15.55
N ASN A 165 -14.11 -13.08 14.22
CA ASN A 165 -15.06 -12.55 13.24
C ASN A 165 -15.49 -13.63 12.23
N PRO A 166 -16.03 -14.78 12.68
CA PRO A 166 -16.35 -15.90 11.80
C PRO A 166 -17.49 -15.53 10.85
N ARG A 167 -17.35 -15.85 9.55
CA ARG A 167 -18.36 -15.60 8.50
C ARG A 167 -18.53 -16.85 7.60
N VAL A 168 -19.66 -16.90 6.89
CA VAL A 168 -20.36 -18.06 6.25
C VAL A 168 -19.61 -18.75 5.09
N LEU A 169 -18.29 -18.63 4.99
CA LEU A 169 -17.54 -19.22 3.88
C LEU A 169 -16.54 -20.28 4.35
N ASP A 170 -16.56 -21.43 3.68
CA ASP A 170 -15.48 -22.43 3.68
C ASP A 170 -14.22 -21.93 2.92
N PHE A 171 -14.23 -20.69 2.43
CA PHE A 171 -13.22 -20.13 1.53
C PHE A 171 -11.76 -20.09 2.07
N PRO A 172 -11.49 -19.93 3.39
CA PRO A 172 -10.12 -20.06 3.89
C PRO A 172 -9.63 -21.51 3.99
N SER A 173 -10.52 -22.51 3.98
CA SER A 173 -10.15 -23.90 4.31
C SER A 173 -9.29 -24.61 3.25
N ASN A 174 -9.25 -24.08 2.02
CA ASN A 174 -8.48 -24.67 0.93
C ASN A 174 -7.01 -24.20 0.88
N PHE A 175 -6.63 -23.22 1.70
CA PHE A 175 -5.30 -22.63 1.69
C PHE A 175 -4.62 -22.78 3.07
N PRO A 176 -3.29 -22.97 3.12
CA PRO A 176 -2.54 -22.87 4.37
C PRO A 176 -2.68 -21.48 5.02
N ASP A 177 -2.66 -21.43 6.36
CA ASP A 177 -2.77 -20.18 7.14
C ASP A 177 -1.77 -19.11 6.70
N SER A 178 -0.55 -19.51 6.29
CA SER A 178 0.48 -18.61 5.77
C SER A 178 0.05 -17.91 4.47
N ILE A 179 -0.56 -18.65 3.55
CA ILE A 179 -1.10 -18.12 2.28
C ILE A 179 -2.29 -17.21 2.56
N VAL A 180 -3.18 -17.61 3.48
CA VAL A 180 -4.34 -16.80 3.87
C VAL A 180 -3.88 -15.47 4.46
N ALA A 181 -2.91 -15.49 5.39
CA ALA A 181 -2.38 -14.29 6.02
C ALA A 181 -1.72 -13.35 5.00
N LEU A 182 -0.87 -13.88 4.11
CA LEU A 182 -0.23 -13.09 3.04
C LEU A 182 -1.27 -12.46 2.10
N GLY A 183 -2.25 -13.24 1.64
CA GLY A 183 -3.28 -12.76 0.73
C GLY A 183 -4.16 -11.65 1.33
N ILE A 184 -4.57 -11.81 2.60
CA ILE A 184 -5.36 -10.81 3.36
C ILE A 184 -4.55 -9.52 3.57
N CYS A 185 -3.26 -9.63 3.86
CA CYS A 185 -2.35 -8.50 4.02
C CYS A 185 -1.88 -7.90 2.67
N GLY A 186 -2.42 -8.34 1.53
CA GLY A 186 -2.11 -7.67 0.26
C GLY A 186 -0.73 -7.98 -0.31
N TRP A 187 -0.10 -9.07 0.14
CA TRP A 187 1.14 -9.59 -0.46
C TRP A 187 0.83 -10.48 -1.65
N GLU A 188 1.66 -10.40 -2.67
CA GLU A 188 1.60 -11.27 -3.83
C GLU A 188 3.01 -11.66 -4.30
N PRO A 189 3.16 -12.75 -5.06
CA PRO A 189 4.43 -13.11 -5.66
C PRO A 189 4.92 -11.99 -6.57
N LEU A 190 6.21 -11.64 -6.49
CA LEU A 190 6.81 -10.66 -7.38
C LEU A 190 6.72 -11.16 -8.83
N SER A 191 6.06 -10.40 -9.72
CA SER A 191 6.07 -10.71 -11.14
C SER A 191 7.43 -10.34 -11.74
N TYR A 192 8.07 -11.30 -12.41
CA TYR A 192 9.30 -11.07 -13.15
C TYR A 192 8.97 -10.93 -14.64
N ASP A 193 9.56 -9.95 -15.32
CA ASP A 193 9.55 -9.89 -16.79
C ASP A 193 10.73 -10.75 -17.30
N PRO A 194 10.49 -11.86 -18.01
CA PRO A 194 11.55 -12.74 -18.52
C PRO A 194 12.60 -12.05 -19.39
N LEU A 195 12.37 -10.82 -19.85
CA LEU A 195 13.27 -10.06 -20.69
C LEU A 195 14.42 -9.35 -19.95
N ASP A 196 14.40 -9.30 -18.61
CA ASP A 196 15.41 -8.57 -17.82
C ASP A 196 16.58 -9.48 -17.33
N VAL A 197 16.58 -10.77 -17.70
CA VAL A 197 17.70 -11.68 -17.41
C VAL A 197 18.80 -11.48 -18.45
N SER A 198 19.62 -10.46 -18.22
CA SER A 198 20.95 -10.38 -18.84
C SER A 198 22.00 -10.90 -17.87
N ASP A 199 21.96 -12.19 -17.53
CA ASP A 199 23.12 -12.79 -16.87
C ASP A 199 23.39 -14.23 -17.32
N ASP A 200 24.66 -14.44 -17.68
CA ASP A 200 25.32 -15.60 -18.26
C ASP A 200 25.70 -16.63 -17.17
N SER A 201 25.02 -16.61 -16.03
CA SER A 201 25.29 -17.51 -14.91
C SER A 201 24.37 -18.73 -14.99
N GLY A 202 24.95 -19.86 -15.43
CA GLY A 202 24.29 -21.15 -15.64
C GLY A 202 23.79 -21.86 -14.37
N ASP A 203 23.16 -21.14 -13.44
CA ASP A 203 22.56 -21.71 -12.23
C ASP A 203 21.03 -21.47 -12.23
N SER A 204 20.33 -22.29 -13.00
CA SER A 204 18.88 -22.19 -13.21
C SER A 204 18.05 -22.51 -11.97
N ASP A 205 18.63 -23.14 -10.95
CA ASP A 205 17.90 -23.66 -9.78
C ASP A 205 17.83 -22.63 -8.65
N ALA A 206 18.90 -21.85 -8.44
CA ALA A 206 18.93 -20.74 -7.49
C ALA A 206 18.07 -19.56 -7.93
N THR A 207 18.05 -19.27 -9.23
CA THR A 207 17.21 -18.23 -9.84
C THR A 207 15.72 -18.58 -9.76
N ALA A 208 15.33 -19.83 -10.05
CA ALA A 208 13.95 -20.28 -9.90
C ALA A 208 13.45 -20.21 -8.44
N THR A 209 14.28 -20.62 -7.48
CA THR A 209 13.95 -20.63 -6.04
C THR A 209 13.86 -19.22 -5.45
N ALA A 210 14.77 -18.31 -5.83
CA ALA A 210 14.76 -16.92 -5.38
C ALA A 210 13.57 -16.12 -5.95
N VAL A 211 13.10 -16.48 -7.15
CA VAL A 211 11.98 -15.84 -7.85
C VAL A 211 10.63 -16.15 -7.17
N THR A 212 10.49 -17.30 -6.52
CA THR A 212 9.22 -17.74 -5.90
C THR A 212 9.00 -17.32 -4.45
N THR A 213 10.07 -16.98 -3.71
CA THR A 213 9.96 -16.50 -2.31
C THR A 213 9.94 -14.98 -2.19
N ALA A 214 10.08 -14.27 -3.32
CA ALA A 214 9.97 -12.82 -3.39
C ALA A 214 8.50 -12.38 -3.43
N LEU A 215 8.14 -11.47 -2.54
CA LEU A 215 6.82 -10.90 -2.40
C LEU A 215 6.86 -9.39 -2.67
N GLU A 216 5.75 -8.85 -3.14
CA GLU A 216 5.51 -7.41 -3.24
C GLU A 216 4.12 -7.06 -2.68
N CYS A 217 3.99 -5.87 -2.10
CA CYS A 217 2.69 -5.29 -1.78
C CYS A 217 2.25 -4.32 -2.88
N GLN A 218 1.09 -4.54 -3.50
CA GLN A 218 0.56 -3.65 -4.55
C GLN A 218 0.19 -2.23 -4.08
N HIS A 219 0.04 -2.04 -2.78
CA HIS A 219 -0.42 -0.77 -2.23
C HIS A 219 0.72 0.17 -1.83
N CYS A 220 1.81 -0.36 -1.27
CA CYS A 220 2.97 0.45 -0.89
C CYS A 220 4.24 0.14 -1.69
N GLY A 221 4.20 -0.89 -2.55
CA GLY A 221 5.30 -1.27 -3.42
C GLY A 221 6.52 -1.85 -2.71
N ILE A 222 6.42 -2.15 -1.40
CA ILE A 222 7.52 -2.79 -0.68
C ILE A 222 7.69 -4.23 -1.15
N ARG A 223 8.94 -4.67 -1.19
CA ARG A 223 9.33 -6.03 -1.57
C ARG A 223 9.94 -6.74 -0.36
N ALA A 224 9.68 -8.03 -0.25
CA ALA A 224 10.23 -8.89 0.80
C ALA A 224 10.67 -10.23 0.21
N ASN A 225 11.59 -10.94 0.85
CA ASN A 225 11.96 -12.30 0.46
C ASN A 225 11.81 -13.24 1.66
N LEU A 226 11.12 -14.36 1.49
CA LEU A 226 10.85 -15.33 2.56
C LEU A 226 12.03 -16.29 2.81
N SER A 227 12.92 -16.51 1.84
CA SER A 227 14.08 -17.42 1.94
C SER A 227 15.27 -16.75 2.63
N LEU A 228 15.49 -15.47 2.32
CA LEU A 228 16.41 -14.59 3.02
C LEU A 228 15.60 -13.86 4.09
N ALA A 229 15.33 -14.48 5.24
CA ALA A 229 14.70 -13.74 6.30
C ALA A 229 15.52 -12.45 6.56
N ASN A 230 14.84 -11.31 6.44
CA ASN A 230 15.40 -9.96 6.54
C ASN A 230 16.46 -9.62 5.47
N ASN A 231 16.00 -9.00 4.40
CA ASN A 231 16.62 -7.76 3.92
C ASN A 231 15.51 -6.72 3.74
N THR A 232 14.94 -6.24 4.85
CA THR A 232 14.57 -4.83 4.88
C THR A 232 15.90 -4.07 4.90
N SER A 233 16.37 -3.65 3.73
CA SER A 233 16.91 -2.29 3.70
C SER A 233 15.78 -1.44 4.27
N ASP A 234 16.00 -0.93 5.48
CA ASP A 234 15.17 -0.02 6.28
C ASP A 234 14.54 -0.62 7.57
N LEU A 235 15.20 -0.33 8.70
CA LEU A 235 14.86 -0.67 10.11
C LEU A 235 13.65 0.14 10.65
N PRO A 236 13.19 -0.10 11.91
CA PRO A 236 11.86 -0.59 12.32
C PRO A 236 10.80 0.53 12.52
N PRO A 237 9.53 0.20 12.85
CA PRO A 237 8.48 1.18 13.15
C PRO A 237 8.82 2.09 14.37
N PRO A 238 8.18 3.28 14.50
CA PRO A 238 8.52 4.24 15.54
C PRO A 238 8.27 3.67 16.95
N ALA A 239 9.34 3.54 17.72
CA ALA A 239 9.29 3.17 19.12
C ALA A 239 8.51 4.22 19.94
N LYS A 240 7.45 3.77 20.62
CA LYS A 240 6.86 4.51 21.75
C LYS A 240 7.93 4.62 22.84
N LYS A 241 8.44 5.83 23.07
CA LYS A 241 9.46 6.12 24.10
C LYS A 241 8.91 5.83 25.50
N SER A 242 9.57 4.92 26.22
CA SER A 242 9.55 4.84 27.68
C SER A 242 10.99 4.73 28.16
N ARG A 243 11.43 5.69 28.98
CA ARG A 243 12.82 5.81 29.48
C ARG A 243 13.08 4.90 30.70
N LEU A 244 14.38 4.66 30.94
CA LEU A 244 15.08 4.19 32.17
C LEU A 244 15.25 2.65 32.25
N SER A 245 16.41 2.02 32.48
CA SER A 245 17.76 2.45 32.92
C SER A 245 18.79 1.40 32.48
N ILE A 246 20.06 1.80 32.37
CA ILE A 246 21.24 0.95 32.13
C ILE A 246 21.60 0.20 33.41
N ASP A 247 21.80 -1.12 33.34
CA ASP A 247 22.98 -1.78 33.94
C ASP A 247 23.15 -3.28 33.59
N THR A 248 24.42 -3.62 33.34
CA THR A 248 25.12 -4.92 33.48
C THR A 248 25.16 -6.02 32.39
N ALA A 249 26.42 -6.26 31.97
CA ALA A 249 27.13 -7.48 31.53
C ALA A 249 26.86 -8.11 30.13
N PRO A 250 27.92 -8.46 29.36
CA PRO A 250 27.78 -9.06 28.03
C PRO A 250 27.54 -10.58 28.13
N PRO A 251 26.51 -11.14 27.47
CA PRO A 251 26.37 -12.59 27.40
C PRO A 251 27.33 -13.19 26.37
N SER A 252 27.89 -14.33 26.75
CA SER A 252 28.63 -15.29 25.94
C SER A 252 27.92 -15.62 24.63
N SER A 253 28.70 -15.64 23.53
CA SER A 253 28.47 -16.24 22.19
C SER A 253 27.01 -16.59 21.82
N PRO A 254 26.44 -15.97 20.75
CA PRO A 254 25.04 -16.19 20.41
C PRO A 254 24.79 -17.62 19.94
N PRO A 255 23.69 -18.26 20.36
CA PRO A 255 23.22 -19.49 19.72
C PRO A 255 22.86 -19.18 18.26
N SER A 256 23.07 -20.13 17.36
CA SER A 256 22.62 -20.08 15.97
C SER A 256 21.09 -19.92 15.94
N ALA A 257 20.61 -18.70 16.01
CA ALA A 257 19.19 -18.38 16.09
C ALA A 257 18.59 -18.52 14.68
N SER A 258 17.64 -19.44 14.54
CA SER A 258 16.72 -19.45 13.40
C SER A 258 16.07 -18.07 13.30
N LEU A 259 16.06 -17.50 12.10
CA LEU A 259 15.49 -16.18 11.85
C LEU A 259 13.99 -16.13 12.22
N PRO A 260 13.48 -14.99 12.72
CA PRO A 260 12.07 -14.87 13.07
C PRO A 260 11.16 -15.05 11.84
N PRO A 261 9.91 -15.52 12.03
CA PRO A 261 8.95 -15.62 10.94
C PRO A 261 8.64 -14.24 10.36
N PHE A 262 8.36 -14.20 9.05
CA PHE A 262 7.90 -13.00 8.36
C PHE A 262 6.54 -12.56 8.89
N ASP A 263 6.42 -11.34 9.39
CA ASP A 263 5.15 -10.78 9.84
C ASP A 263 4.47 -10.03 8.68
N PRO A 264 3.35 -10.54 8.14
CA PRO A 264 2.71 -9.94 6.97
C PRO A 264 2.03 -8.61 7.29
N ILE A 265 1.84 -8.25 8.56
CA ILE A 265 1.26 -6.96 8.97
C ILE A 265 2.39 -5.93 9.17
N GLU A 266 3.42 -6.27 9.94
CA GLU A 266 4.48 -5.30 10.28
C GLU A 266 5.46 -5.04 9.12
N SER A 267 5.48 -5.89 8.09
CA SER A 267 6.40 -5.77 6.95
C SER A 267 5.96 -4.75 5.88
N HIS A 268 4.89 -4.00 6.12
CA HIS A 268 4.47 -2.93 5.22
C HIS A 268 5.19 -1.61 5.53
N ARG A 269 5.27 -0.73 4.52
CA ARG A 269 5.61 0.68 4.76
C ARG A 269 4.56 1.32 5.65
N TYR A 270 4.99 2.23 6.52
CA TYR A 270 4.13 2.89 7.53
C TYR A 270 2.90 3.62 6.97
N TYR A 271 2.91 3.95 5.68
CA TYR A 271 1.82 4.63 4.98
C TYR A 271 0.93 3.69 4.16
N CYS A 272 1.14 2.37 4.26
CA CYS A 272 0.41 1.42 3.44
C CYS A 272 -1.06 1.31 3.90
N PRO A 273 -2.05 1.48 3.01
CA PRO A 273 -3.48 1.38 3.36
C PRO A 273 -3.90 0.01 3.89
N VAL A 274 -3.08 -1.03 3.71
CA VAL A 274 -3.31 -2.34 4.35
C VAL A 274 -3.25 -2.22 5.87
N VAL A 275 -2.30 -1.44 6.40
CA VAL A 275 -1.98 -1.38 7.85
C VAL A 275 -2.40 -0.06 8.48
N THR A 276 -2.53 1.01 7.70
CA THR A 276 -3.05 2.29 8.17
C THR A 276 -4.57 2.26 8.21
N SER A 277 -5.17 2.84 9.24
CA SER A 277 -6.59 3.14 9.30
C SER A 277 -6.86 4.60 8.93
N ASP A 278 -7.90 4.85 8.13
CA ASP A 278 -8.45 6.20 8.00
C ASP A 278 -9.08 6.62 9.34
N GLU A 279 -8.72 7.82 9.82
CA GLU A 279 -9.33 8.53 10.96
C GLU A 279 -9.62 7.70 12.24
N ASN A 280 -8.59 7.52 13.09
CA ASN A 280 -8.68 7.20 14.53
C ASN A 280 -9.37 5.89 14.96
N GLU A 281 -9.72 5.01 14.04
CA GLU A 281 -10.18 3.65 14.39
C GLU A 281 -9.23 2.59 13.83
N ASP A 282 -8.35 2.05 14.69
CA ASP A 282 -7.50 0.87 14.39
C ASP A 282 -8.31 -0.31 13.81
N GLN A 283 -9.64 -0.29 13.94
CA GLN A 283 -10.57 -1.28 13.39
C GLN A 283 -10.73 -1.23 11.86
N ASN A 284 -10.25 -0.18 11.19
CA ASN A 284 -10.43 0.05 9.75
C ASN A 284 -9.13 -0.11 8.94
N ALA A 285 -8.09 -0.72 9.51
CA ALA A 285 -6.94 -1.14 8.71
C ALA A 285 -7.39 -2.06 7.55
N GLY A 286 -6.81 -1.88 6.37
CA GLY A 286 -7.19 -2.61 5.16
C GLY A 286 -7.20 -4.14 5.31
N TRP A 287 -6.23 -4.73 6.02
CA TRP A 287 -6.24 -6.18 6.26
C TRP A 287 -7.43 -6.64 7.11
N LYS A 288 -7.90 -5.82 8.06
CA LYS A 288 -9.12 -6.09 8.83
C LYS A 288 -10.36 -5.92 7.96
N MET A 289 -10.34 -4.93 7.06
CA MET A 289 -11.39 -4.78 6.05
C MET A 289 -11.43 -5.98 5.11
N CYS A 290 -10.31 -6.53 4.66
CA CYS A 290 -10.25 -7.80 3.93
C CYS A 290 -10.94 -8.91 4.73
N CYS A 291 -10.55 -9.13 5.98
CA CYS A 291 -11.15 -10.16 6.85
C CYS A 291 -12.68 -10.01 6.95
N LYS A 292 -13.16 -8.76 7.12
CA LYS A 292 -14.59 -8.47 7.11
C LYS A 292 -15.17 -8.77 5.71
N ASN A 293 -14.64 -8.19 4.65
CA ASN A 293 -15.20 -8.23 3.30
C ASN A 293 -15.11 -9.59 2.60
N LEU A 294 -14.43 -10.59 3.18
CA LEU A 294 -14.60 -12.00 2.84
C LEU A 294 -16.03 -12.54 3.11
N GLN A 295 -17.02 -11.66 3.28
CA GLN A 295 -18.44 -11.97 3.14
C GLN A 295 -18.79 -12.18 1.68
N VAL A 296 -19.51 -13.27 1.39
CA VAL A 296 -20.33 -13.33 0.18
C VAL A 296 -21.14 -12.04 0.09
N PRO A 297 -21.37 -11.46 -1.10
CA PRO A 297 -22.49 -10.54 -1.26
C PRO A 297 -23.74 -11.18 -0.63
N PRO A 298 -24.66 -10.41 -0.03
CA PRO A 298 -25.95 -10.98 0.34
C PRO A 298 -26.47 -11.78 -0.86
N PRO A 299 -27.04 -12.98 -0.66
CA PRO A 299 -27.55 -13.79 -1.77
C PRO A 299 -28.33 -12.85 -2.66
N LEU A 300 -28.02 -12.82 -3.96
CA LEU A 300 -28.80 -12.05 -4.93
C LEU A 300 -30.25 -12.26 -4.52
N CYS A 301 -30.89 -11.15 -4.10
CA CYS A 301 -32.27 -11.10 -3.65
C CYS A 301 -33.01 -12.14 -4.48
N SER A 302 -33.56 -13.18 -3.84
CA SER A 302 -34.02 -14.36 -4.57
C SER A 302 -34.89 -13.88 -5.73
N THR A 303 -34.90 -14.56 -6.88
CA THR A 303 -35.71 -14.11 -8.02
C THR A 303 -37.16 -13.84 -7.61
N LYS A 304 -37.64 -14.51 -6.53
CA LYS A 304 -38.86 -14.19 -5.81
C LYS A 304 -38.90 -12.78 -5.22
N ASP A 305 -37.92 -12.36 -4.41
CA ASP A 305 -37.90 -11.03 -3.79
C ASP A 305 -37.81 -9.88 -4.81
N ILE A 306 -37.14 -10.10 -5.96
CA ILE A 306 -37.12 -9.13 -7.07
C ILE A 306 -38.49 -9.06 -7.74
N LEU A 307 -39.16 -10.20 -7.93
CA LEU A 307 -40.51 -10.28 -8.47
C LEU A 307 -41.57 -9.71 -7.51
N GLU A 308 -41.35 -9.84 -6.20
CA GLU A 308 -42.25 -9.34 -5.16
C GLU A 308 -42.15 -7.81 -5.06
N LYS A 309 -40.93 -7.27 -5.05
CA LYS A 309 -40.72 -5.81 -5.16
C LYS A 309 -41.18 -5.23 -6.49
N ALA A 310 -41.07 -5.98 -7.59
CA ALA A 310 -41.59 -5.55 -8.89
C ALA A 310 -43.12 -5.55 -8.93
N LYS A 311 -43.79 -6.45 -8.20
CA LYS A 311 -45.26 -6.44 -8.04
C LYS A 311 -45.74 -5.22 -7.25
N ASP A 312 -45.06 -4.88 -6.16
CA ASP A 312 -45.40 -3.70 -5.35
C ASP A 312 -45.28 -2.40 -6.17
N VAL A 313 -44.30 -2.31 -7.07
CA VAL A 313 -44.13 -1.16 -7.97
C VAL A 313 -45.19 -1.13 -9.08
N ILE A 314 -45.68 -2.28 -9.54
CA ILE A 314 -46.74 -2.35 -10.56
C ILE A 314 -48.12 -2.02 -9.95
N GLU A 315 -48.40 -2.41 -8.71
CA GLU A 315 -49.64 -2.02 -8.00
C GLU A 315 -49.71 -0.53 -7.64
N LEU A 316 -48.57 0.18 -7.62
CA LEU A 316 -48.52 1.63 -7.42
C LEU A 316 -48.72 2.44 -8.71
N VAL A 317 -48.68 1.78 -9.88
CA VAL A 317 -48.77 2.42 -11.21
C VAL A 317 -50.11 2.11 -11.91
N HIS A 318 -50.98 1.34 -11.27
CA HIS A 318 -52.37 1.06 -11.69
C HIS A 318 -53.37 1.54 -10.65
#